data_AF-A0A9W7FMR3-F1
#
_entry.id   AF-A0A9W7FMR3-F1
#
_cell.length_a   1.000
_cell.length_b   1.000
_cell.length_c   1.000
_cell.angle_alpha   90.00
_cell.angle_beta   90.00
_cell.angle_gamma   90.00
#
_symmetry.space_group_name_H-M   'P 1'
#
loop_
_entity.id
_entity.type
_entity.pdbx_description
1 polymer ?
#
loop_
_entity_poly.entity_id
_entity_poly.type
_entity_poly.pdbx_seq_one_letter_code
_entity_poly.pdbx_strand_id
1 'polypeptide(L)'
;MTVTFFNTPGQEGYGRISACLIGVTLFVQIILSYAQNGKKCSLFLKDATCILIGFKPALDAYRVGSGAEQEEHQITTPMLEMSICKTIEVVFEAVPATIVQIYALLLAEEQKFDSIISVLVSASTIAFTSSMLSYDWDTAPKNRKETPAFYGFIPDKALDRAMCFISMMALTFAHVLLQIFSCALLAITNTSWLIYFVLADFGSYFLWKIARNYFHYWANVDGILRYTISIISRVGVKIMVDYTLMIQLRHPWEYGGFPFLCSILISIAASFVSAYLYLNHNDDSDDEEDDTKLDEGRLRVVLGSLYLFWLISAISLVATMKRKYLRTFFSIEKGKEYSRKYFLSLQGDQEDKRHVIFFDNPDVYRKWGEELIKPWTLKNWIRWEEKKPAWFTVKWVEHVPNHYIPYDFRVKYKKTQGRVDDPVVEQRRRSSIQQIKSLLGVEEER
;
A
#
# COMPACT_ATOMS: atom_id res chain seq x y z
N MET A 1 -12.89 -15.47 18.73
CA MET A 1 -14.09 -15.01 17.99
C MET A 1 -14.64 -16.01 17.01
N THR A 2 -13.90 -16.42 15.97
CA THR A 2 -14.46 -17.35 14.96
C THR A 2 -15.08 -18.60 15.59
N VAL A 3 -14.36 -19.24 16.52
CA VAL A 3 -14.88 -20.38 17.29
C VAL A 3 -16.07 -19.99 18.16
N THR A 4 -16.03 -18.82 18.81
CA THR A 4 -17.12 -18.29 19.62
C THR A 4 -18.41 -18.09 18.80
N PHE A 5 -18.32 -17.57 17.58
CA PHE A 5 -19.46 -17.42 16.68
C PHE A 5 -20.05 -18.76 16.26
N PHE A 6 -19.23 -19.78 15.99
CA PHE A 6 -19.73 -21.13 15.69
C PHE A 6 -20.41 -21.79 16.91
N ASN A 7 -19.95 -21.48 18.12
CA ASN A 7 -20.51 -22.04 19.34
C ASN A 7 -21.71 -21.25 19.89
N THR A 8 -22.07 -20.13 19.25
CA THR A 8 -23.21 -19.30 19.67
C THR A 8 -24.39 -19.54 18.72
N PRO A 9 -25.53 -20.07 19.22
CA PRO A 9 -26.72 -20.28 18.40
C PRO A 9 -27.15 -19.00 17.65
N GLY A 10 -27.46 -19.12 16.36
CA GLY A 10 -27.84 -17.98 15.51
C GLY A 10 -26.68 -17.15 14.94
N GLN A 11 -25.44 -17.34 15.41
CA GLN A 11 -24.26 -16.58 14.95
C GLN A 11 -23.33 -17.35 14.00
N GLU A 12 -23.73 -18.56 13.57
CA GLU A 12 -22.93 -19.39 12.67
C GLU A 12 -22.56 -18.69 11.36
N GLY A 13 -23.44 -17.81 10.85
CA GLY A 13 -23.17 -17.00 9.65
C GLY A 13 -21.92 -16.14 9.80
N TYR A 14 -21.78 -15.44 10.93
CA TYR A 14 -20.59 -14.64 11.25
C TYR A 14 -19.33 -15.50 11.39
N GLY A 15 -19.48 -16.72 11.93
CA GLY A 15 -18.41 -17.72 12.00
C GLY A 15 -17.93 -18.15 10.61
N ARG A 16 -18.85 -18.47 9.70
CA ARG A 16 -18.55 -18.85 8.30
C ARG A 16 -17.86 -17.72 7.54
N ILE A 17 -18.32 -16.47 7.71
CA ILE A 17 -17.68 -15.30 7.10
C ILE A 17 -16.25 -15.16 7.62
N SER A 18 -16.06 -15.21 8.95
CA SER A 18 -14.73 -15.07 9.57
C SER A 18 -13.77 -16.18 9.13
N ALA A 19 -14.23 -17.43 9.03
CA ALA A 19 -13.44 -18.55 8.51
C ALA A 19 -13.06 -18.37 7.03
N CYS A 20 -13.98 -17.85 6.22
CA CYS A 20 -13.72 -17.52 4.81
C CYS A 20 -12.62 -16.45 4.67
N LEU A 21 -12.68 -15.38 5.47
CA LEU A 21 -11.68 -14.31 5.48
C LEU A 21 -10.28 -14.84 5.82
N ILE A 22 -10.18 -15.72 6.84
CA ILE A 22 -8.93 -16.42 7.18
C ILE A 22 -8.43 -17.27 5.99
N GLY A 23 -9.31 -18.03 5.35
CA GLY A 23 -8.96 -18.84 4.18
C GLY A 23 -8.43 -17.99 3.02
N VAL A 24 -9.06 -16.84 2.75
CA VAL A 24 -8.65 -15.92 1.68
C VAL A 24 -7.29 -15.31 1.96
N THR A 25 -7.02 -14.81 3.18
CA THR A 25 -5.69 -14.23 3.49
C THR A 25 -4.57 -15.26 3.35
N LEU A 26 -4.77 -16.49 3.87
CA LEU A 26 -3.79 -17.57 3.75
C LEU A 26 -3.53 -17.92 2.29
N PHE A 27 -4.58 -18.03 1.48
CA PHE A 27 -4.46 -18.31 0.05
C PHE A 27 -3.65 -17.24 -0.69
N VAL A 28 -3.95 -15.96 -0.47
CA VAL A 28 -3.23 -14.85 -1.11
C VAL A 28 -1.77 -14.79 -0.67
N GLN A 29 -1.48 -15.04 0.61
CA GLN A 29 -0.10 -15.12 1.10
C GLN A 29 0.68 -16.29 0.50
N ILE A 30 0.05 -17.45 0.30
CA ILE A 30 0.69 -18.61 -0.37
C ILE A 30 1.05 -18.27 -1.82
N ILE A 31 0.17 -17.57 -2.55
CA ILE A 31 0.47 -17.09 -3.91
C ILE A 31 1.68 -16.16 -3.90
N LEU A 32 1.75 -15.21 -2.95
CA LEU A 32 2.89 -14.32 -2.81
C LEU A 32 4.17 -15.09 -2.49
N SER A 33 4.11 -16.05 -1.58
CA SER A 33 5.24 -16.92 -1.24
C SER A 33 5.71 -17.74 -2.44
N TYR A 34 4.78 -18.26 -3.25
CA TYR A 34 5.12 -18.95 -4.49
C TYR A 34 5.78 -18.02 -5.50
N ALA A 35 5.30 -16.78 -5.66
CA ALA A 35 5.94 -15.80 -6.53
C ALA A 35 7.37 -15.48 -6.05
N GLN A 36 7.56 -15.35 -4.74
CA GLN A 36 8.85 -15.01 -4.14
C GLN A 36 9.86 -16.17 -4.14
N ASN A 37 9.41 -17.40 -3.85
CA ASN A 37 10.28 -18.55 -3.57
C ASN A 37 10.01 -19.78 -4.45
N GLY A 38 9.13 -19.70 -5.45
CA GLY A 38 8.76 -20.84 -6.30
C GLY A 38 9.91 -21.45 -7.11
N LYS A 39 10.97 -20.67 -7.38
CA LYS A 39 12.22 -21.17 -7.99
C LYS A 39 13.02 -22.09 -7.05
N LYS A 40 12.78 -22.02 -5.73
CA LYS A 40 13.39 -22.86 -4.70
C LYS A 40 12.28 -23.57 -3.92
N CYS A 41 11.82 -24.71 -4.45
CA CYS A 41 10.67 -25.46 -3.91
C CYS A 41 10.76 -25.75 -2.40
N SER A 42 11.94 -26.12 -1.88
CA SER A 42 12.12 -26.37 -0.44
C SER A 42 11.88 -25.13 0.43
N LEU A 43 12.25 -23.94 -0.05
CA LEU A 43 12.02 -22.68 0.65
C LEU A 43 10.56 -22.26 0.56
N PHE A 44 9.93 -22.42 -0.61
CA PHE A 44 8.49 -22.21 -0.77
C PHE A 44 7.69 -23.11 0.16
N LEU A 45 8.00 -24.41 0.25
CA LEU A 45 7.29 -25.33 1.14
C LEU A 45 7.41 -24.92 2.60
N LYS A 46 8.60 -24.49 3.05
CA LYS A 46 8.81 -23.95 4.40
C LYS A 46 7.94 -22.72 4.65
N ASP A 47 7.94 -21.77 3.73
CA ASP A 47 7.14 -20.55 3.86
C ASP A 47 5.65 -20.86 3.85
N ALA A 48 5.17 -21.74 2.96
CA ALA A 48 3.79 -22.17 2.90
C ALA A 48 3.35 -22.87 4.20
N THR A 49 4.19 -23.74 4.77
CA THR A 49 3.92 -24.33 6.09
C THR A 49 3.85 -23.26 7.17
N CYS A 50 4.79 -22.31 7.21
CA CYS A 50 4.77 -21.20 8.16
C CYS A 50 3.51 -20.32 8.02
N ILE A 51 3.01 -20.11 6.80
CA ILE A 51 1.75 -19.38 6.55
C ILE A 51 0.57 -20.17 7.13
N LEU A 52 0.44 -21.46 6.80
CA LEU A 52 -0.69 -22.29 7.24
C LEU A 52 -0.81 -22.42 8.76
N ILE A 53 0.30 -22.37 9.49
CA ILE A 53 0.31 -22.40 10.97
C ILE A 53 0.29 -21.00 11.61
N GLY A 54 0.21 -19.93 10.83
CA GLY A 54 0.17 -18.55 11.32
C GLY A 54 1.52 -18.00 11.84
N PHE A 55 2.64 -18.64 11.50
CA PHE A 55 3.98 -18.25 11.96
C PHE A 55 4.71 -17.29 10.99
N LYS A 56 4.15 -17.02 9.81
CA LYS A 56 4.75 -16.12 8.80
C LYS A 56 5.14 -14.74 9.35
N PRO A 57 4.34 -14.06 10.20
CA PRO A 57 4.73 -12.77 10.76
C PRO A 57 6.03 -12.81 11.58
N ALA A 58 6.26 -13.88 12.35
CA ALA A 58 7.46 -14.06 13.15
C ALA A 58 8.68 -14.38 12.27
N LEU A 59 8.52 -15.23 11.27
CA LEU A 59 9.56 -15.54 10.29
C LEU A 59 10.02 -14.29 9.52
N ASP A 60 9.07 -13.44 9.12
CA ASP A 60 9.37 -12.20 8.40
C ASP A 60 10.07 -11.17 9.28
N ALA A 61 9.60 -11.00 10.52
CA ALA A 61 10.26 -10.14 11.50
C ALA A 61 11.70 -10.61 11.76
N TYR A 62 11.93 -11.91 11.86
CA TYR A 62 13.28 -12.48 12.00
C TYR A 62 14.16 -12.15 10.78
N ARG A 63 13.66 -12.36 9.55
CA ARG A 63 14.41 -12.05 8.31
C ARG A 63 14.78 -10.58 8.21
N VAL A 64 13.86 -9.68 8.55
CA VAL A 64 14.11 -8.24 8.56
C VAL A 64 15.10 -7.86 9.66
N GLY A 65 14.90 -8.38 10.89
CA GLY A 65 15.76 -8.11 12.04
C GLY A 65 17.16 -8.68 11.93
N SER A 66 17.34 -9.81 11.24
CA SER A 66 18.65 -10.41 10.96
C SER A 66 19.38 -9.71 9.82
N GLY A 67 18.75 -8.73 9.15
CA GLY A 67 19.34 -8.04 8.01
C GLY A 67 19.50 -8.93 6.77
N ALA A 68 18.59 -9.88 6.56
CA ALA A 68 18.64 -10.74 5.39
C ALA A 68 18.59 -9.90 4.11
N GLU A 69 19.49 -10.16 3.17
CA GLU A 69 19.48 -9.53 1.86
C GLU A 69 18.54 -10.26 0.90
N GLN A 70 18.10 -9.56 -0.14
CA GLN A 70 17.29 -10.15 -1.20
C GLN A 70 18.14 -11.15 -1.99
N GLU A 71 17.70 -12.40 -2.04
CA GLU A 71 18.34 -13.42 -2.88
C GLU A 71 18.03 -13.19 -4.37
N GLU A 72 18.92 -13.64 -5.27
CA GLU A 72 18.79 -13.38 -6.70
C GLU A 72 17.48 -13.94 -7.31
N HIS A 73 16.91 -15.02 -6.75
CA HIS A 73 15.65 -15.57 -7.24
C HIS A 73 14.42 -14.79 -6.76
N GLN A 74 14.54 -14.00 -5.69
CA GLN A 74 13.44 -13.27 -5.07
C GLN A 74 13.03 -12.04 -5.88
N ILE A 75 11.76 -11.68 -5.79
CA ILE A 75 11.18 -10.53 -6.49
C ILE A 75 11.39 -9.26 -5.68
N THR A 76 11.28 -9.35 -4.36
CA THR A 76 11.31 -8.20 -3.45
C THR A 76 12.23 -8.42 -2.24
N THR A 77 12.63 -7.32 -1.60
CA THR A 77 13.38 -7.33 -0.33
C THR A 77 12.54 -7.89 0.83
N PRO A 78 13.17 -8.47 1.87
CA PRO A 78 12.44 -8.98 3.04
C PRO A 78 11.56 -7.95 3.74
N MET A 79 12.00 -6.69 3.82
CA MET A 79 11.23 -5.58 4.38
C MET A 79 9.91 -5.34 3.64
N LEU A 80 9.98 -5.31 2.30
CA LEU A 80 8.81 -5.10 1.47
C LEU A 80 7.93 -6.36 1.41
N GLU A 81 8.51 -7.56 1.43
CA GLU A 81 7.74 -8.81 1.59
C GLU A 81 6.91 -8.80 2.88
N MET A 82 7.54 -8.53 4.02
CA MET A 82 6.86 -8.41 5.32
C MET A 82 5.72 -7.38 5.28
N SER A 83 5.98 -6.23 4.64
CA SER A 83 4.99 -5.16 4.50
C SER A 83 3.79 -5.59 3.67
N ILE A 84 4.01 -6.32 2.58
CA ILE A 84 2.95 -6.84 1.71
C ILE A 84 2.15 -7.93 2.46
N CYS A 85 2.81 -8.88 3.14
CA CYS A 85 2.13 -9.92 3.92
C CYS A 85 1.21 -9.33 5.00
N LYS A 86 1.72 -8.37 5.79
CA LYS A 86 0.93 -7.69 6.83
C LYS A 86 -0.19 -6.86 6.25
N THR A 87 0.03 -6.23 5.10
CA THR A 87 -1.05 -5.52 4.38
C THR A 87 -2.14 -6.49 3.94
N ILE A 88 -1.78 -7.67 3.42
CA ILE A 88 -2.74 -8.71 3.04
C ILE A 88 -3.56 -9.16 4.26
N GLU A 89 -2.92 -9.42 5.41
CA GLU A 89 -3.62 -9.80 6.65
C GLU A 89 -4.62 -8.72 7.08
N VAL A 90 -4.19 -7.46 7.10
CA VAL A 90 -5.05 -6.36 7.53
C VAL A 90 -6.24 -6.16 6.58
N VAL A 91 -6.00 -6.21 5.27
CA VAL A 91 -7.00 -5.94 4.23
C VAL A 91 -8.01 -7.07 4.06
N PHE A 92 -7.55 -8.32 4.01
CA PHE A 92 -8.41 -9.47 3.70
C PHE A 92 -9.00 -10.14 4.94
N GLU A 93 -8.40 -9.97 6.12
CA GLU A 93 -8.88 -10.61 7.34
C GLU A 93 -9.23 -9.59 8.42
N ALA A 94 -8.25 -8.81 8.89
CA ALA A 94 -8.41 -8.09 10.15
C ALA A 94 -9.49 -7.00 10.08
N VAL A 95 -9.49 -6.16 9.04
CA VAL A 95 -10.50 -5.10 8.87
C VAL A 95 -11.90 -5.70 8.66
N PRO A 96 -12.14 -6.59 7.67
CA PRO A 96 -13.47 -7.16 7.47
C PRO A 96 -13.97 -7.96 8.67
N ALA A 97 -13.11 -8.75 9.33
CA ALA A 97 -13.50 -9.52 10.51
C ALA A 97 -13.90 -8.60 11.68
N THR A 98 -13.19 -7.48 11.87
CA THR A 98 -13.53 -6.53 12.94
C THR A 98 -14.84 -5.77 12.61
N ILE A 99 -15.16 -5.52 11.34
CA ILE A 99 -16.49 -5.03 10.91
C ILE A 99 -17.58 -6.03 11.28
N VAL A 100 -17.39 -7.32 10.99
CA VAL A 100 -18.34 -8.36 11.38
C VAL A 100 -18.48 -8.45 12.91
N GLN A 101 -17.39 -8.30 13.67
CA GLN A 101 -17.45 -8.29 15.13
C GLN A 101 -18.27 -7.12 15.68
N ILE A 102 -18.08 -5.89 15.18
CA ILE A 102 -18.88 -4.74 15.62
C ILE A 102 -20.33 -4.90 15.15
N TYR A 103 -20.56 -5.31 13.90
CA TYR A 103 -21.91 -5.54 13.38
C TYR A 103 -22.70 -6.53 14.25
N ALA A 104 -22.09 -7.68 14.59
CA ALA A 104 -22.70 -8.67 15.47
C ALA A 104 -22.90 -8.16 16.91
N LEU A 105 -21.99 -7.32 17.41
CA LEU A 105 -22.10 -6.71 18.74
C LEU A 105 -23.24 -5.69 18.83
N LEU A 106 -23.47 -4.91 17.77
CA LEU A 106 -24.53 -3.90 17.72
C LEU A 106 -25.93 -4.51 17.57
N LEU A 107 -26.04 -5.68 16.94
CA LEU A 107 -27.31 -6.40 16.79
C LEU A 107 -27.61 -7.39 17.92
N ALA A 108 -26.69 -7.57 18.88
CA ALA A 108 -26.92 -8.47 20.00
C ALA A 108 -27.87 -7.82 21.02
N GLU A 109 -28.88 -8.58 21.47
CA GLU A 109 -29.81 -8.17 22.55
C GLU A 109 -29.04 -7.72 23.81
N GLU A 110 -27.97 -8.46 24.16
CA GLU A 110 -27.07 -8.10 25.24
C GLU A 110 -25.62 -7.94 24.74
N GLN A 111 -25.03 -6.77 24.98
CA GLN A 111 -23.62 -6.55 24.65
C GLN A 111 -22.71 -7.25 25.67
N LYS A 112 -22.19 -8.43 25.28
CA LYS A 112 -21.25 -9.19 26.10
C LYS A 112 -19.89 -8.49 26.20
N PHE A 113 -19.38 -8.35 27.42
CA PHE A 113 -18.08 -7.73 27.69
C PHE A 113 -16.92 -8.39 26.92
N ASP A 114 -16.94 -9.73 26.79
CA ASP A 114 -15.94 -10.48 26.03
C ASP A 114 -15.89 -10.08 24.54
N SER A 115 -17.04 -9.75 23.96
CA SER A 115 -17.12 -9.32 22.56
C SER A 115 -16.54 -7.91 22.37
N ILE A 116 -16.78 -7.02 23.34
CA ILE A 116 -16.17 -5.68 23.37
C ILE A 116 -14.64 -5.81 23.47
N ILE A 117 -14.13 -6.61 24.40
CA ILE A 117 -12.68 -6.86 24.53
C ILE A 117 -12.11 -7.37 23.22
N SER A 118 -12.78 -8.30 22.55
CA SER A 118 -12.30 -8.84 21.28
C SER A 118 -12.17 -7.78 20.18
N VAL A 119 -13.15 -6.88 20.07
CA VAL A 119 -13.09 -5.76 19.12
C VAL A 119 -11.91 -4.85 19.43
N LEU A 120 -11.72 -4.51 20.71
CA LEU A 120 -10.61 -3.65 21.15
C LEU A 120 -9.25 -4.29 20.90
N VAL A 121 -9.11 -5.60 21.13
CA VAL A 121 -7.87 -6.35 20.83
C VAL A 121 -7.62 -6.37 19.32
N SER A 122 -8.64 -6.65 18.51
CA SER A 122 -8.52 -6.66 17.04
C SER A 122 -8.08 -5.30 16.50
N ALA A 123 -8.73 -4.21 16.95
CA ALA A 123 -8.35 -2.84 16.59
C ALA A 123 -6.92 -2.50 17.06
N SER A 124 -6.51 -2.95 18.24
CA SER A 124 -5.15 -2.75 18.76
C SER A 124 -4.11 -3.47 17.91
N THR A 125 -4.38 -4.70 17.47
CA THR A 125 -3.47 -5.46 16.60
C THR A 125 -3.33 -4.82 15.22
N ILE A 126 -4.42 -4.30 14.64
CA ILE A 126 -4.38 -3.52 13.38
C ILE A 126 -3.52 -2.27 13.59
N ALA A 127 -3.77 -1.52 14.66
CA ALA A 127 -3.06 -0.28 14.97
C ALA A 127 -1.57 -0.47 15.23
N PHE A 128 -1.21 -1.52 15.97
CA PHE A 128 0.17 -1.89 16.21
C PHE A 128 0.85 -2.27 14.89
N THR A 129 0.20 -3.10 14.06
CA THR A 129 0.77 -3.58 12.79
C THR A 129 1.07 -2.44 11.82
N SER A 130 0.12 -1.53 11.60
CA SER A 130 0.31 -0.40 10.67
C SER A 130 1.32 0.64 11.19
N SER A 131 1.33 0.88 12.51
CA SER A 131 2.28 1.79 13.15
C SER A 131 3.69 1.22 13.13
N MET A 132 3.85 -0.08 13.37
CA MET A 132 5.12 -0.80 13.27
C MET A 132 5.67 -0.73 11.84
N LEU A 133 4.85 -0.99 10.82
CA LEU A 133 5.28 -0.82 9.42
C LEU A 133 5.76 0.62 9.14
N SER A 134 5.00 1.63 9.56
CA SER A 134 5.40 3.03 9.36
C SER A 134 6.68 3.38 10.10
N TYR A 135 6.86 2.84 11.31
CA TYR A 135 8.04 3.01 12.13
C TYR A 135 9.28 2.36 11.51
N ASP A 136 9.17 1.11 11.06
CA ASP A 136 10.30 0.37 10.49
C ASP A 136 10.77 1.06 9.20
N TRP A 137 9.84 1.44 8.32
CA TRP A 137 10.19 2.14 7.08
C TRP A 137 10.85 3.50 7.35
N ASP A 138 10.36 4.26 8.34
CA ASP A 138 10.94 5.56 8.68
C ASP A 138 12.29 5.45 9.37
N THR A 139 12.46 4.50 10.28
CA THR A 139 13.67 4.39 11.11
C THR A 139 14.80 3.61 10.44
N ALA A 140 14.51 2.85 9.38
CA ALA A 140 15.50 2.11 8.62
C ALA A 140 16.67 3.03 8.16
N PRO A 141 17.93 2.73 8.56
CA PRO A 141 19.08 3.56 8.21
C PRO A 141 19.27 3.75 6.71
N LYS A 142 18.99 2.70 5.93
CA LYS A 142 19.03 2.72 4.46
C LYS A 142 18.07 3.78 3.89
N ASN A 143 16.82 3.77 4.34
CA ASN A 143 15.77 4.67 3.87
C ASN A 143 16.06 6.12 4.27
N ARG A 144 16.47 6.38 5.51
CA ARG A 144 16.86 7.72 5.97
C ARG A 144 18.05 8.29 5.22
N LYS A 145 19.01 7.43 4.83
CA LYS A 145 20.17 7.84 4.02
C LYS A 145 19.79 8.11 2.57
N GLU A 146 18.96 7.26 1.98
CA GLU A 146 18.61 7.34 0.56
C GLU A 146 17.61 8.45 0.27
N THR A 147 16.54 8.54 1.05
CA THR A 147 15.43 9.46 0.81
C THR A 147 15.14 10.32 2.05
N PRO A 148 16.11 11.14 2.51
CA PRO A 148 15.99 11.95 3.73
C PRO A 148 14.91 13.03 3.66
N ALA A 149 14.43 13.34 2.44
CA ALA A 149 13.33 14.28 2.24
C ALA A 149 11.97 13.72 2.69
N PHE A 150 11.82 12.40 2.73
CA PHE A 150 10.59 11.71 3.11
C PHE A 150 10.73 10.95 4.44
N TYR A 151 11.82 10.20 4.62
CA TYR A 151 12.08 9.45 5.83
C TYR A 151 12.91 10.25 6.85
N GLY A 152 12.66 9.98 8.12
CA GLY A 152 13.21 10.64 9.29
C GLY A 152 12.20 11.47 10.07
N PHE A 153 10.88 11.29 9.84
CA PHE A 153 9.85 12.04 10.56
C PHE A 153 9.78 11.67 12.03
N ILE A 154 10.19 10.45 12.37
CA ILE A 154 10.27 9.99 13.76
C ILE A 154 11.55 10.57 14.41
N PRO A 155 11.44 11.19 15.60
CA PRO A 155 12.57 11.69 16.38
C PRO A 155 13.67 10.66 16.63
N ASP A 156 14.90 11.15 16.88
CA ASP A 156 16.06 10.28 17.12
C ASP A 156 16.24 9.97 18.62
N LYS A 157 15.77 10.87 19.51
CA LYS A 157 15.81 10.66 20.96
C LYS A 157 14.86 9.54 21.36
N ALA A 158 15.31 8.65 22.26
CA ALA A 158 14.56 7.44 22.63
C ALA A 158 13.15 7.72 23.16
N LEU A 159 12.99 8.69 24.07
CA LEU A 159 11.68 9.06 24.62
C LEU A 159 10.76 9.67 23.55
N ASP A 160 11.25 10.66 22.79
CA ASP A 160 10.45 11.30 21.73
C ASP A 160 10.04 10.30 20.64
N ARG A 161 10.91 9.35 20.33
CA ARG A 161 10.65 8.25 19.40
C ARG A 161 9.55 7.32 19.91
N ALA A 162 9.63 6.92 21.18
CA ALA A 162 8.62 6.07 21.82
C ALA A 162 7.27 6.81 21.87
N MET A 163 7.27 8.09 22.25
CA MET A 163 6.06 8.91 22.25
C MET A 163 5.46 9.03 20.84
N CYS A 164 6.28 9.29 19.82
CA CYS A 164 5.81 9.35 18.43
C CYS A 164 5.16 8.02 18.01
N PHE A 165 5.78 6.88 18.33
CA PHE A 165 5.20 5.56 18.06
C PHE A 165 3.87 5.33 18.77
N ILE A 166 3.80 5.63 20.07
CA ILE A 166 2.57 5.49 20.86
C ILE A 166 1.47 6.40 20.30
N SER A 167 1.79 7.63 19.91
CA SER A 167 0.82 8.56 19.31
C SER A 167 0.32 8.06 17.95
N MET A 168 1.18 7.48 17.11
CA MET A 168 0.74 6.84 15.85
C MET A 168 -0.21 5.67 16.11
N MET A 169 0.13 4.82 17.09
CA MET A 169 -0.67 3.65 17.44
C MET A 169 -2.02 4.05 18.03
N ALA A 170 -2.05 5.01 18.97
CA ALA A 170 -3.27 5.54 19.58
C ALA A 170 -4.18 6.22 18.54
N LEU A 171 -3.59 7.03 17.64
CA LEU A 171 -4.32 7.66 16.54
C LEU A 171 -4.96 6.61 15.64
N THR A 172 -4.18 5.60 15.26
CA THR A 172 -4.66 4.52 14.39
C THR A 172 -5.76 3.73 15.07
N PHE A 173 -5.58 3.36 16.34
CA PHE A 173 -6.58 2.62 17.11
C PHE A 173 -7.93 3.33 17.14
N ALA A 174 -7.92 4.63 17.45
CA ALA A 174 -9.13 5.45 17.46
C ALA A 174 -9.76 5.52 16.06
N HIS A 175 -8.93 5.66 15.02
CA HIS A 175 -9.41 5.76 13.65
C HIS A 175 -10.04 4.47 13.13
N VAL A 176 -9.40 3.31 13.40
CA VAL A 176 -9.90 1.98 13.07
C VAL A 176 -11.29 1.80 13.68
N LEU A 177 -11.46 2.10 14.97
CA LEU A 177 -12.76 1.99 15.63
C LEU A 177 -13.79 2.92 14.99
N LEU A 178 -13.48 4.20 14.77
CA LEU A 178 -14.40 5.14 14.11
C LEU A 178 -14.86 4.65 12.74
N GLN A 179 -13.95 4.12 11.91
CA GLN A 179 -14.32 3.61 10.58
C GLN A 179 -15.14 2.34 10.64
N ILE A 180 -14.79 1.42 11.53
CA ILE A 180 -15.50 0.16 11.63
C ILE A 180 -16.91 0.38 12.20
N PHE A 181 -17.06 1.25 13.20
CA PHE A 181 -18.37 1.70 13.68
C PHE A 181 -19.18 2.35 12.55
N SER A 182 -18.58 3.25 11.78
CA SER A 182 -19.24 3.90 10.64
C SER A 182 -19.79 2.89 9.63
N CYS A 183 -18.96 1.91 9.23
CA CYS A 183 -19.37 0.86 8.30
C CYS A 183 -20.48 -0.02 8.87
N ALA A 184 -20.38 -0.39 10.15
CA ALA A 184 -21.39 -1.23 10.81
C ALA A 184 -22.73 -0.50 10.93
N LEU A 185 -22.73 0.79 11.32
CA LEU A 185 -23.95 1.60 11.41
C LEU A 185 -24.62 1.73 10.05
N LEU A 186 -23.88 2.06 8.98
CA LEU A 186 -24.45 2.10 7.63
C LEU A 186 -24.98 0.74 7.18
N ALA A 187 -24.29 -0.35 7.50
CA ALA A 187 -24.75 -1.70 7.15
C ALA A 187 -26.08 -2.05 7.82
N ILE A 188 -26.25 -1.66 9.10
CA ILE A 188 -27.47 -1.87 9.88
C ILE A 188 -28.61 -0.98 9.37
N THR A 189 -28.34 0.31 9.13
CA THR A 189 -29.36 1.26 8.64
C THR A 189 -29.83 0.92 7.24
N ASN A 190 -28.90 0.83 6.28
CA ASN A 190 -29.21 0.47 4.91
C ASN A 190 -27.95 0.01 4.18
N THR A 191 -27.87 -1.29 3.88
CA THR A 191 -26.71 -1.88 3.20
C THR A 191 -26.39 -1.21 1.86
N SER A 192 -27.39 -0.69 1.13
CA SER A 192 -27.16 0.04 -0.13
C SER A 192 -26.40 1.35 0.09
N TRP A 193 -26.65 2.07 1.19
CA TRP A 193 -25.93 3.30 1.52
C TRP A 193 -24.45 3.03 1.81
N LEU A 194 -24.14 1.94 2.51
CA LEU A 194 -22.76 1.50 2.68
C LEU A 194 -22.08 1.25 1.33
N ILE A 195 -22.76 0.53 0.41
CA ILE A 195 -22.24 0.25 -0.93
C ILE A 195 -21.99 1.54 -1.70
N TYR A 196 -22.93 2.48 -1.70
CA TYR A 196 -22.76 3.77 -2.39
C TYR A 196 -21.63 4.59 -1.80
N PHE A 197 -21.50 4.64 -0.47
CA PHE A 197 -20.39 5.33 0.20
C PHE A 197 -19.04 4.75 -0.21
N VAL A 198 -18.89 3.42 -0.13
CA VAL A 198 -17.65 2.73 -0.51
C VAL A 198 -17.35 2.95 -2.00
N LEU A 199 -18.33 2.79 -2.89
CA LEU A 199 -18.13 3.01 -4.33
C LEU A 199 -17.76 4.46 -4.66
N ALA A 200 -18.38 5.44 -4.01
CA ALA A 200 -18.08 6.85 -4.21
C ALA A 200 -16.66 7.19 -3.71
N ASP A 201 -16.28 6.69 -2.54
CA ASP A 201 -14.98 6.93 -1.95
C ASP A 201 -13.84 6.29 -2.76
N PHE A 202 -13.95 5.00 -3.11
CA PHE A 202 -13.00 4.34 -4.02
C PHE A 202 -12.99 4.97 -5.41
N GLY A 203 -14.17 5.28 -5.96
CA GLY A 203 -14.31 5.94 -7.25
C GLY A 203 -13.58 7.27 -7.30
N SER A 204 -13.74 8.11 -6.27
CA SER A 204 -13.04 9.40 -6.17
C SER A 204 -11.52 9.24 -6.14
N TYR A 205 -11.01 8.25 -5.39
CA TYR A 205 -9.58 7.94 -5.32
C TYR A 205 -9.04 7.45 -6.67
N PHE A 206 -9.75 6.56 -7.36
CA PHE A 206 -9.34 6.08 -8.67
C PHE A 206 -9.37 7.18 -9.72
N LEU A 207 -10.43 7.99 -9.75
CA LEU A 207 -10.53 9.15 -10.62
C LEU A 207 -9.37 10.12 -10.40
N TRP A 208 -9.02 10.40 -9.14
CA TRP A 208 -7.84 11.21 -8.80
C TRP A 208 -6.54 10.64 -9.38
N LYS A 209 -6.33 9.33 -9.28
CA LYS A 209 -5.12 8.68 -9.82
C LYS A 209 -5.10 8.65 -11.36
N ILE A 210 -6.24 8.39 -12.00
CA ILE A 210 -6.39 8.34 -13.46
C ILE A 210 -6.21 9.74 -14.05
N ALA A 211 -6.92 10.75 -13.54
CA ALA A 211 -6.85 12.13 -14.02
C ALA A 211 -5.42 12.70 -14.01
N ARG A 212 -4.58 12.21 -13.09
CA ARG A 212 -3.18 12.65 -12.96
C ARG A 212 -2.18 11.80 -13.74
N ASN A 213 -2.64 10.84 -14.55
CA ASN A 213 -1.82 9.87 -15.29
C ASN A 213 -0.87 9.07 -14.38
N TYR A 214 -1.37 8.69 -13.21
CA TYR A 214 -0.61 8.03 -12.16
C TYR A 214 -1.36 6.83 -11.53
N PHE A 215 -2.23 6.20 -12.32
CA PHE A 215 -2.98 5.02 -11.90
C PHE A 215 -2.07 3.78 -11.76
N HIS A 216 -1.26 3.52 -12.79
CA HIS A 216 -0.38 2.38 -12.82
C HIS A 216 0.57 2.34 -11.61
N TYR A 217 0.65 1.17 -11.00
CA TYR A 217 1.59 0.90 -9.93
C TYR A 217 3.02 0.80 -10.51
N TRP A 218 4.00 0.88 -9.62
CA TRP A 218 5.39 1.06 -10.00
C TRP A 218 6.11 -0.21 -10.40
N ALA A 219 5.57 -1.36 -10.00
CA ALA A 219 6.10 -2.66 -10.34
C ALA A 219 6.33 -2.81 -11.85
N ASN A 220 7.53 -3.27 -12.23
CA ASN A 220 7.90 -3.51 -13.62
C ASN A 220 7.26 -4.79 -14.15
N VAL A 221 5.98 -4.68 -14.53
CA VAL A 221 5.19 -5.74 -15.14
C VAL A 221 4.55 -5.21 -16.42
N ASP A 222 4.60 -6.03 -17.47
CA ASP A 222 4.09 -5.69 -18.80
C ASP A 222 2.70 -6.29 -19.10
N GLY A 223 2.06 -5.75 -20.13
CA GLY A 223 0.79 -6.26 -20.65
C GLY A 223 -0.40 -6.09 -19.70
N ILE A 224 -1.35 -7.03 -19.77
CA ILE A 224 -2.61 -6.97 -19.00
C ILE A 224 -2.38 -7.10 -17.49
N LEU A 225 -1.35 -7.84 -17.08
CA LEU A 225 -0.98 -8.04 -15.67
C LEU A 225 -0.66 -6.72 -14.96
N ARG A 226 -0.12 -5.75 -15.71
CA ARG A 226 0.12 -4.40 -15.19
C ARG A 226 -1.14 -3.74 -14.64
N TYR A 227 -2.26 -3.87 -15.34
CA TYR A 227 -3.53 -3.29 -14.93
C TYR A 227 -4.08 -4.01 -13.70
N THR A 228 -4.06 -5.34 -13.71
CA THR A 228 -4.54 -6.17 -12.59
C THR A 228 -3.76 -5.89 -11.30
N ILE A 229 -2.42 -5.91 -11.36
CA ILE A 229 -1.58 -5.60 -10.19
C ILE A 229 -1.81 -4.17 -9.72
N SER A 230 -1.96 -3.22 -10.65
CA SER A 230 -2.25 -1.83 -10.27
C SER A 230 -3.58 -1.72 -9.53
N ILE A 231 -4.64 -2.36 -9.99
CA ILE A 231 -5.94 -2.35 -9.31
C ILE A 231 -5.79 -2.94 -7.91
N ILE A 232 -5.23 -4.15 -7.78
CA ILE A 232 -5.10 -4.86 -6.50
C ILE A 232 -4.26 -4.03 -5.51
N SER A 233 -3.09 -3.55 -5.92
CA SER A 233 -2.22 -2.74 -5.05
C SER A 233 -2.89 -1.43 -4.64
N ARG A 234 -3.61 -0.77 -5.55
CA ARG A 234 -4.31 0.50 -5.25
C ARG A 234 -5.50 0.28 -4.31
N VAL A 235 -6.26 -0.80 -4.47
CA VAL A 235 -7.33 -1.21 -3.53
C VAL A 235 -6.74 -1.46 -2.13
N GLY A 236 -5.69 -2.28 -2.04
CA GLY A 236 -5.05 -2.58 -0.75
C GLY A 236 -4.51 -1.32 -0.07
N VAL A 237 -3.82 -0.45 -0.81
CA VAL A 237 -3.32 0.83 -0.30
C VAL A 237 -4.46 1.76 0.14
N LYS A 238 -5.60 1.78 -0.56
CA LYS A 238 -6.79 2.56 -0.18
C LYS A 238 -7.35 2.08 1.15
N ILE A 239 -7.63 0.77 1.27
CA ILE A 239 -8.14 0.15 2.51
C ILE A 239 -7.19 0.42 3.68
N MET A 240 -5.88 0.24 3.49
CA MET A 240 -4.90 0.53 4.54
C MET A 240 -4.92 2.00 4.99
N VAL A 241 -5.05 2.94 4.06
CA VAL A 241 -5.13 4.37 4.43
C VAL A 241 -6.44 4.66 5.15
N ASP A 242 -7.57 4.23 4.60
CA ASP A 242 -8.88 4.58 5.13
C ASP A 242 -9.11 4.02 6.52
N TYR A 243 -8.72 2.77 6.77
CA TYR A 243 -8.98 2.14 8.05
C TYR A 243 -7.86 2.38 9.07
N THR A 244 -6.59 2.45 8.63
CA THR A 244 -5.47 2.43 9.57
C THR A 244 -4.61 3.68 9.60
N LEU A 245 -4.89 4.70 8.75
CA LEU A 245 -4.04 5.88 8.61
C LEU A 245 -2.55 5.57 8.49
N MET A 246 -2.17 4.49 7.80
CA MET A 246 -0.77 4.06 7.74
C MET A 246 0.10 5.18 7.14
N ILE A 247 0.83 5.90 8.00
CA ILE A 247 1.54 7.15 7.65
C ILE A 247 2.56 6.93 6.55
N GLN A 248 3.13 5.72 6.44
CA GLN A 248 4.01 5.33 5.35
C GLN A 248 3.37 5.51 3.96
N LEU A 249 2.06 5.27 3.82
CA LEU A 249 1.36 5.33 2.53
C LEU A 249 1.12 6.76 2.02
N ARG A 250 1.41 7.80 2.81
CA ARG A 250 1.45 9.19 2.29
C ARG A 250 2.54 9.41 1.24
N HIS A 251 3.43 8.45 1.05
CA HIS A 251 4.47 8.47 0.04
C HIS A 251 3.88 8.71 -1.38
N PRO A 252 4.51 9.55 -2.23
CA PRO A 252 3.99 9.86 -3.56
C PRO A 252 3.78 8.65 -4.47
N TRP A 253 4.50 7.56 -4.23
CA TRP A 253 4.32 6.33 -5.00
C TRP A 253 3.02 5.57 -4.65
N GLU A 254 2.61 5.67 -3.39
CA GLU A 254 1.49 4.95 -2.81
C GLU A 254 0.20 5.79 -2.88
N TYR A 255 -0.28 6.32 -1.76
CA TYR A 255 -1.47 7.15 -1.69
C TYR A 255 -1.19 8.59 -2.12
N GLY A 256 -0.07 9.15 -1.65
CA GLY A 256 0.32 10.55 -1.80
C GLY A 256 -0.17 11.41 -0.64
N GLY A 257 0.52 12.53 -0.39
CA GLY A 257 0.30 13.38 0.77
C GLY A 257 -1.09 14.00 0.84
N PHE A 258 -1.38 14.91 -0.10
CA PHE A 258 -2.66 15.60 -0.15
C PHE A 258 -3.90 14.68 -0.15
N PRO A 259 -3.99 13.64 -1.02
CA PRO A 259 -5.14 12.74 -0.96
C PRO A 259 -5.22 12.00 0.38
N PHE A 260 -4.09 11.66 1.03
CA PHE A 260 -4.10 11.01 2.34
C PHE A 260 -4.79 11.88 3.39
N LEU A 261 -4.52 13.19 3.37
CA LEU A 261 -5.22 14.15 4.22
C LEU A 261 -6.72 14.23 3.90
N CYS A 262 -7.11 14.21 2.62
CA CYS A 262 -8.52 14.17 2.23
C CYS A 262 -9.22 12.90 2.75
N SER A 263 -8.57 11.73 2.68
CA SER A 263 -9.09 10.48 3.26
C SER A 263 -9.39 10.64 4.73
N ILE A 264 -8.46 11.21 5.51
CA ILE A 264 -8.67 11.44 6.95
C ILE A 264 -9.97 12.23 7.19
N LEU A 265 -10.18 13.31 6.43
CA LEU A 265 -11.36 14.17 6.60
C LEU A 265 -12.65 13.46 6.19
N ILE A 266 -12.64 12.73 5.07
CA ILE A 266 -13.78 11.93 4.61
C ILE A 266 -14.14 10.86 5.64
N SER A 267 -13.14 10.14 6.15
CA SER A 267 -13.29 9.11 7.18
C SER A 267 -13.93 9.66 8.47
N ILE A 268 -13.47 10.82 8.95
CA ILE A 268 -14.06 11.47 10.14
C ILE A 268 -15.50 11.87 9.84
N ALA A 269 -15.75 12.57 8.73
CA ALA A 269 -17.10 12.97 8.35
C ALA A 269 -18.05 11.77 8.24
N ALA A 270 -17.60 10.67 7.63
CA ALA A 270 -18.37 9.44 7.49
C ALA A 270 -18.81 8.85 8.84
N SER A 271 -17.95 8.89 9.87
CA SER A 271 -18.31 8.40 11.21
C SER A 271 -19.44 9.19 11.88
N PHE A 272 -19.54 10.49 11.63
CA PHE A 272 -20.64 11.31 12.15
C PHE A 272 -21.90 11.20 11.29
N VAL A 273 -21.74 11.17 9.96
CA VAL A 273 -22.86 11.04 9.01
C VAL A 273 -23.56 9.69 9.17
N SER A 274 -22.81 8.60 9.30
CA SER A 274 -23.38 7.26 9.54
C SER A 274 -24.20 7.19 10.82
N ALA A 275 -23.70 7.79 11.91
CA ALA A 275 -24.42 7.87 13.16
C ALA A 275 -25.70 8.72 13.05
N TYR A 276 -25.62 9.87 12.38
CA TYR A 276 -26.79 10.71 12.12
C TYR A 276 -27.85 9.98 11.29
N LEU A 277 -27.43 9.29 10.24
CA LEU A 277 -28.32 8.50 9.38
C LEU A 277 -28.98 7.35 10.16
N TYR A 278 -28.22 6.65 11.01
CA TYR A 278 -28.75 5.58 11.85
C TYR A 278 -29.84 6.09 12.82
N LEU A 279 -29.60 7.23 13.47
CA LEU A 279 -30.55 7.78 14.44
C LEU A 279 -31.85 8.24 13.77
N ASN A 280 -31.77 8.96 12.64
CA ASN A 280 -32.96 9.54 12.01
C ASN A 280 -33.74 8.56 11.12
N HIS A 281 -33.08 7.58 10.50
CA HIS A 281 -33.79 6.64 9.62
C HIS A 281 -34.70 5.69 10.41
N ASN A 282 -34.31 5.38 11.65
CA ASN A 282 -35.07 4.51 12.56
C ASN A 282 -36.14 5.27 13.35
N ASP A 283 -36.39 6.55 13.08
CA ASP A 283 -37.48 7.33 13.68
C ASP A 283 -38.75 7.35 12.78
N ASP A 284 -38.64 6.97 11.51
CA ASP A 284 -39.73 7.03 10.52
C ASP A 284 -40.51 5.70 10.35
N SER A 285 -40.12 4.63 11.04
CA SER A 285 -40.83 3.34 11.02
C SER A 285 -41.81 3.25 12.19
N ASP A 286 -43.11 3.34 11.90
CA ASP A 286 -44.26 3.23 12.83
C ASP A 286 -44.42 1.85 13.52
N ASP A 287 -43.41 0.97 13.46
CA ASP A 287 -43.49 -0.37 14.03
C ASP A 287 -42.88 -0.43 15.45
N GLU A 288 -43.52 -1.24 16.29
CA GLU A 288 -43.31 -1.51 17.72
C GLU A 288 -41.91 -1.22 18.28
N GLU A 289 -41.89 -0.66 19.49
CA GLU A 289 -40.75 -0.44 20.39
C GLU A 289 -39.64 -1.50 20.22
N ASP A 290 -38.72 -1.24 19.28
CA ASP A 290 -37.62 -2.16 18.98
C ASP A 290 -36.57 -2.02 20.09
N ASP A 291 -36.65 -2.90 21.09
CA ASP A 291 -35.71 -3.03 22.21
C ASP A 291 -34.24 -3.21 21.74
N THR A 292 -33.99 -3.38 20.44
CA THR A 292 -32.64 -3.45 19.85
C THR A 292 -32.07 -2.10 19.38
N LYS A 293 -32.84 -0.99 19.47
CA LYS A 293 -32.36 0.35 19.08
C LYS A 293 -31.26 0.83 20.03
N LEU A 294 -30.10 1.20 19.48
CA LEU A 294 -29.00 1.78 20.27
C LEU A 294 -29.43 3.10 20.89
N ASP A 295 -29.27 3.22 22.21
CA ASP A 295 -29.50 4.48 22.93
C ASP A 295 -28.67 5.62 22.32
N GLU A 296 -29.37 6.69 21.92
CA GLU A 296 -28.78 7.87 21.28
C GLU A 296 -27.70 8.51 22.14
N GLY A 297 -27.93 8.57 23.46
CA GLY A 297 -26.98 9.09 24.44
C GLY A 297 -25.68 8.29 24.46
N ARG A 298 -25.78 6.96 24.56
CA ARG A 298 -24.65 6.03 24.50
C ARG A 298 -23.88 6.17 23.19
N LEU A 299 -24.56 6.19 22.04
CA LEU A 299 -23.91 6.32 20.73
C LEU A 299 -23.11 7.62 20.63
N ARG A 300 -23.69 8.75 21.05
CA ARG A 300 -23.01 10.06 21.07
C ARG A 300 -21.81 10.08 22.01
N VAL A 301 -21.92 9.47 23.19
CA VAL A 301 -20.81 9.38 24.16
C VAL A 301 -19.66 8.53 23.60
N VAL A 302 -19.97 7.38 22.99
CA VAL A 302 -18.96 6.50 22.38
C VAL A 302 -18.25 7.21 21.21
N LEU A 303 -18.99 7.78 20.27
CA LEU A 303 -18.39 8.48 19.12
C LEU A 303 -17.64 9.75 19.55
N GLY A 304 -18.20 10.53 20.47
CA GLY A 304 -17.56 11.73 21.00
C GLY A 304 -16.26 11.42 21.74
N SER A 305 -16.24 10.37 22.56
CA SER A 305 -15.02 9.94 23.28
C SER A 305 -13.96 9.38 22.34
N LEU A 306 -14.34 8.57 21.35
CA LEU A 306 -13.43 8.07 20.31
C LEU A 306 -12.84 9.21 19.48
N TYR A 307 -13.66 10.18 19.06
CA TYR A 307 -13.20 11.35 18.32
C TYR A 307 -12.27 12.24 19.15
N LEU A 308 -12.58 12.47 20.44
CA LEU A 308 -11.71 13.22 21.33
C LEU A 308 -10.36 12.51 21.51
N PHE A 309 -10.37 11.18 21.70
CA PHE A 309 -9.15 10.39 21.80
C PHE A 309 -8.34 10.41 20.48
N TRP A 310 -9.02 10.34 19.34
CA TRP A 310 -8.42 10.53 18.01
C TRP A 310 -7.75 11.90 17.89
N LEU A 311 -8.43 12.98 18.30
CA LEU A 311 -7.94 14.36 18.20
C LEU A 311 -6.71 14.58 19.10
N ILE A 312 -6.76 14.12 20.36
CA ILE A 312 -5.63 14.20 21.30
C ILE A 312 -4.43 13.43 20.73
N SER A 313 -4.66 12.24 20.17
CA SER A 313 -3.60 11.43 19.56
C SER A 313 -3.01 12.09 18.32
N ALA A 314 -3.83 12.73 17.49
CA ALA A 314 -3.38 13.48 16.31
C ALA A 314 -2.52 14.69 16.71
N ILE A 315 -2.95 15.47 17.71
CA ILE A 315 -2.19 16.60 18.24
C ILE A 315 -0.85 16.11 18.82
N SER A 316 -0.88 15.03 19.60
CA SER A 316 0.32 14.41 20.18
C SER A 316 1.30 13.93 19.10
N LEU A 317 0.80 13.29 18.04
CA LEU A 317 1.62 12.86 16.91
C LEU A 317 2.28 14.05 16.19
N VAL A 318 1.52 15.11 15.90
CA VAL A 318 2.05 16.31 15.25
C VAL A 318 3.07 17.03 16.15
N ALA A 319 2.86 17.03 17.46
CA ALA A 319 3.77 17.63 18.43
C ALA A 319 5.09 16.85 18.55
N THR A 320 5.05 15.52 18.45
CA THR A 320 6.24 14.65 18.57
C THR A 320 6.99 14.49 17.24
N MET A 321 6.31 14.54 16.09
CA MET A 321 6.92 14.41 14.77
C MET A 321 7.88 15.56 14.43
N LYS A 322 8.98 15.27 13.72
CA LYS A 322 9.87 16.32 13.20
C LYS A 322 9.12 17.22 12.20
N ARG A 323 8.90 18.49 12.56
CA ARG A 323 8.09 19.48 11.81
C ARG A 323 8.43 19.60 10.32
N LYS A 324 9.70 19.41 9.94
CA LYS A 324 10.15 19.49 8.53
C LYS A 324 9.45 18.48 7.60
N TYR A 325 8.86 17.42 8.14
CA TYR A 325 8.14 16.41 7.36
C TYR A 325 6.63 16.66 7.27
N LEU A 326 6.06 17.63 8.00
CA LEU A 326 4.63 17.94 7.89
C LEU A 326 4.23 18.31 6.46
N ARG A 327 5.12 18.96 5.71
CA ARG A 327 4.93 19.25 4.28
C ARG A 327 4.64 18.02 3.42
N THR A 328 5.07 16.83 3.85
CA THR A 328 4.82 15.58 3.09
C THR A 328 3.34 15.20 3.09
N PHE A 329 2.54 15.65 4.06
CA PHE A 329 1.09 15.46 4.11
C PHE A 329 0.32 16.42 3.18
N PHE A 330 0.93 17.53 2.79
CA PHE A 330 0.32 18.50 1.87
C PHE A 330 0.86 18.37 0.44
N SER A 331 1.77 17.42 0.21
CA SER A 331 2.40 17.25 -1.10
C SER A 331 1.40 16.74 -2.13
N ILE A 332 1.33 17.46 -3.25
CA ILE A 332 0.57 17.09 -4.46
C ILE A 332 1.52 16.43 -5.48
N GLU A 333 2.78 16.20 -5.12
CA GLU A 333 3.78 15.57 -5.99
C GLU A 333 3.35 14.17 -6.47
N LYS A 334 3.62 13.88 -7.74
CA LYS A 334 3.37 12.56 -8.34
C LYS A 334 4.58 11.65 -8.09
N GLY A 335 4.38 10.33 -8.00
CA GLY A 335 5.51 9.41 -7.85
C GLY A 335 6.55 9.54 -8.96
N LYS A 336 6.16 9.77 -10.22
CA LYS A 336 7.12 10.00 -11.32
C LYS A 336 7.99 11.26 -11.13
N GLU A 337 7.41 12.31 -10.55
CA GLU A 337 8.12 13.56 -10.23
C GLU A 337 9.07 13.34 -9.06
N TYR A 338 8.61 12.59 -8.05
CA TYR A 338 9.44 12.15 -6.93
C TYR A 338 10.64 11.32 -7.42
N SER A 339 10.45 10.33 -8.30
CA SER A 339 11.54 9.52 -8.86
C SER A 339 12.56 10.35 -9.61
N ARG A 340 12.10 11.35 -10.40
CA ARG A 340 12.99 12.28 -11.10
C ARG A 340 13.82 13.10 -10.10
N LYS A 341 13.20 13.65 -9.06
CA LYS A 341 13.92 14.41 -8.02
C LYS A 341 14.92 13.53 -7.27
N TYR A 342 14.52 12.31 -6.92
CA TYR A 342 15.40 11.35 -6.29
C TYR A 342 16.63 11.05 -7.17
N PHE A 343 16.41 10.71 -8.44
CA PHE A 343 17.48 10.44 -9.40
C PHE A 343 18.50 11.59 -9.50
N LEU A 344 18.01 12.84 -9.57
CA LEU A 344 18.85 14.05 -9.63
C LEU A 344 19.56 14.38 -8.31
N SER A 345 18.98 14.00 -7.18
CA SER A 345 19.57 14.24 -5.84
C SER A 345 20.77 13.35 -5.55
N LEU A 346 20.87 12.19 -6.20
CA LEU A 346 22.00 11.27 -6.05
C LEU A 346 23.24 11.82 -6.75
N GLN A 347 24.28 12.14 -6.00
CA GLN A 347 25.55 12.69 -6.49
C GLN A 347 26.74 11.98 -5.82
N GLY A 348 27.93 12.08 -6.42
CA GLY A 348 29.16 11.54 -5.86
C GLY A 348 29.12 10.02 -5.65
N ASP A 349 29.39 9.58 -4.43
CA ASP A 349 29.40 8.17 -4.01
C ASP A 349 28.02 7.50 -4.07
N GLN A 350 26.94 8.28 -4.07
CA GLN A 350 25.57 7.78 -4.17
C GLN A 350 25.08 7.65 -5.62
N GLU A 351 25.85 8.07 -6.63
CA GLU A 351 25.42 8.08 -8.03
C GLU A 351 25.06 6.68 -8.54
N ASP A 352 25.80 5.65 -8.12
CA ASP A 352 25.54 4.28 -8.54
C ASP A 352 24.15 3.78 -8.09
N LYS A 353 23.51 4.38 -7.07
CA LYS A 353 22.14 4.01 -6.63
C LYS A 353 21.05 4.33 -7.65
N ARG A 354 21.35 5.17 -8.65
CA ARG A 354 20.43 5.44 -9.76
C ARG A 354 20.03 4.19 -10.54
N HIS A 355 20.81 3.11 -10.47
CA HIS A 355 20.52 1.83 -11.13
C HIS A 355 19.16 1.22 -10.74
N VAL A 356 18.64 1.57 -9.55
CA VAL A 356 17.36 1.05 -9.04
C VAL A 356 16.19 1.47 -9.93
N ILE A 357 16.31 2.57 -10.68
CA ILE A 357 15.26 3.08 -11.59
C ILE A 357 14.81 2.04 -12.63
N PHE A 358 15.66 1.06 -12.97
CA PHE A 358 15.31 0.03 -13.95
C PHE A 358 14.44 -1.10 -13.37
N PHE A 359 14.34 -1.22 -12.04
CA PHE A 359 13.35 -2.09 -11.42
C PHE A 359 11.94 -1.49 -11.44
N ASP A 360 11.81 -0.21 -11.74
CA ASP A 360 10.53 0.47 -11.92
C ASP A 360 10.00 0.27 -13.35
N ASN A 361 8.68 0.31 -13.51
CA ASN A 361 8.06 0.28 -14.84
C ASN A 361 8.56 1.43 -15.72
N PRO A 362 8.91 1.20 -17.01
CA PRO A 362 9.45 2.22 -17.90
C PRO A 362 8.61 3.50 -18.02
N ASP A 363 7.29 3.43 -17.86
CA ASP A 363 6.44 4.62 -17.90
C ASP A 363 6.69 5.62 -16.77
N VAL A 364 7.38 5.22 -15.69
CA VAL A 364 7.80 6.11 -14.61
C VAL A 364 8.78 7.16 -15.13
N TYR A 365 9.76 6.72 -15.92
CA TYR A 365 10.84 7.58 -16.37
C TYR A 365 10.78 7.92 -17.87
N ARG A 366 9.88 7.32 -18.66
CA ARG A 366 9.75 7.54 -20.11
C ARG A 366 9.86 8.98 -20.59
N LYS A 367 9.26 9.94 -19.86
CA LYS A 367 9.29 11.37 -20.25
C LYS A 367 10.65 12.05 -20.09
N TRP A 368 11.51 11.55 -19.19
CA TRP A 368 12.81 12.16 -18.85
C TRP A 368 13.98 11.18 -19.00
N GLY A 369 13.71 9.94 -19.41
CA GLY A 369 14.68 8.86 -19.53
C GLY A 369 15.67 9.09 -20.67
N GLU A 370 15.21 9.56 -21.83
CA GLU A 370 16.08 9.91 -22.96
C GLU A 370 17.03 11.07 -22.63
N GLU A 371 16.59 12.04 -21.84
CA GLU A 371 17.38 13.23 -21.48
C GLU A 371 18.38 12.93 -20.35
N LEU A 372 17.97 12.19 -19.31
CA LEU A 372 18.76 12.05 -18.09
C LEU A 372 19.32 10.64 -17.89
N ILE A 373 18.52 9.60 -18.13
CA ILE A 373 18.93 8.21 -17.85
C ILE A 373 19.84 7.70 -18.94
N LYS A 374 19.47 7.85 -20.21
CA LYS A 374 20.25 7.34 -21.35
C LYS A 374 21.68 7.86 -21.37
N PRO A 375 21.95 9.18 -21.28
CA PRO A 375 23.32 9.66 -21.34
C PRO A 375 24.12 9.19 -20.12
N TRP A 376 23.49 9.12 -18.94
CA TRP A 376 24.09 8.61 -17.72
C TRP A 376 24.47 7.12 -17.85
N THR A 377 23.57 6.28 -18.37
CA THR A 377 23.80 4.84 -18.58
C THR A 377 24.90 4.61 -19.61
N LEU A 378 24.84 5.29 -20.77
CA LEU A 378 25.85 5.15 -21.83
C LEU A 378 27.24 5.59 -21.37
N LYS A 379 27.34 6.68 -20.59
CA LYS A 379 28.61 7.19 -20.06
C LYS A 379 29.25 6.24 -19.04
N ASN A 380 28.44 5.57 -18.22
CA ASN A 380 28.95 4.75 -17.11
C ASN A 380 29.07 3.26 -17.44
N TRP A 381 28.51 2.79 -18.55
CA TRP A 381 28.44 1.35 -18.87
C TRP A 381 29.81 0.65 -18.86
N ILE A 382 30.81 1.25 -19.52
CA ILE A 382 32.17 0.71 -19.59
C ILE A 382 32.77 0.57 -18.18
N ARG A 383 32.59 1.60 -17.34
CA ARG A 383 33.03 1.58 -15.94
C ARG A 383 32.38 0.44 -15.14
N TRP A 384 31.09 0.19 -15.36
CA TRP A 384 30.38 -0.89 -14.66
C TRP A 384 30.84 -2.27 -15.12
N GLU A 385 31.17 -2.43 -16.40
CA GLU A 385 31.73 -3.67 -16.95
C GLU A 385 33.14 -3.97 -16.42
N GLU A 386 33.96 -2.93 -16.25
CA GLU A 386 35.30 -3.05 -15.67
C GLU A 386 35.25 -3.33 -14.17
N LYS A 387 34.47 -2.53 -13.41
CA LYS A 387 34.43 -2.62 -11.94
C LYS A 387 33.52 -3.73 -11.42
N LYS A 388 32.53 -4.16 -12.21
CA LYS A 388 31.49 -5.14 -11.85
C LYS A 388 30.93 -4.90 -10.45
N PRO A 389 30.26 -3.75 -10.21
CA PRO A 389 29.66 -3.49 -8.91
C PRO A 389 28.62 -4.57 -8.58
N ALA A 390 28.40 -4.85 -7.29
CA ALA A 390 27.59 -5.99 -6.84
C ALA A 390 26.16 -6.02 -7.43
N TRP A 391 25.59 -4.86 -7.75
CA TRP A 391 24.25 -4.73 -8.34
C TRP A 391 24.22 -4.99 -9.87
N PHE A 392 25.37 -4.96 -10.55
CA PHE A 392 25.48 -5.12 -12.01
C PHE A 392 25.48 -6.61 -12.39
N THR A 393 24.33 -7.25 -12.19
CA THR A 393 24.10 -8.67 -12.49
C THR A 393 23.42 -8.86 -13.84
N VAL A 394 23.44 -10.08 -14.37
CA VAL A 394 22.71 -10.42 -15.61
C VAL A 394 21.22 -10.11 -15.46
N LYS A 395 20.63 -10.45 -14.32
CA LYS A 395 19.23 -10.14 -13.98
C LYS A 395 18.96 -8.63 -13.96
N TRP A 396 19.88 -7.79 -13.46
CA TRP A 396 19.70 -6.34 -13.54
C TRP A 396 19.74 -5.85 -15.00
N VAL A 397 20.69 -6.34 -15.80
CA VAL A 397 20.79 -5.98 -17.23
C VAL A 397 19.51 -6.37 -17.99
N GLU A 398 18.85 -7.48 -17.61
CA GLU A 398 17.55 -7.88 -18.14
C GLU A 398 16.45 -6.81 -17.97
N HIS A 399 16.51 -6.00 -16.92
CA HIS A 399 15.55 -4.92 -16.68
C HIS A 399 15.86 -3.64 -17.46
N VAL A 400 17.08 -3.48 -17.99
CA VAL A 400 17.48 -2.27 -18.73
C VAL A 400 16.94 -2.33 -20.17
N PRO A 401 16.18 -1.31 -20.62
CA PRO A 401 15.78 -1.19 -22.02
C PRO A 401 16.97 -1.14 -22.98
N ASN A 402 16.84 -1.82 -24.12
CA ASN A 402 17.92 -1.98 -25.10
C ASN A 402 18.54 -0.65 -25.53
N HIS A 403 17.74 0.39 -25.72
CA HIS A 403 18.21 1.70 -26.20
C HIS A 403 19.05 2.49 -25.19
N TYR A 404 19.09 2.06 -23.91
CA TYR A 404 19.98 2.63 -22.89
C TYR A 404 21.32 1.91 -22.76
N ILE A 405 21.48 0.75 -23.40
CA ILE A 405 22.71 -0.04 -23.40
C ILE A 405 23.55 0.36 -24.62
N PRO A 406 24.89 0.51 -24.54
CA PRO A 406 25.72 0.72 -25.72
C PRO A 406 25.69 -0.51 -26.65
N TYR A 407 25.78 -0.29 -27.97
CA TYR A 407 25.51 -1.32 -28.98
C TYR A 407 26.33 -2.60 -28.79
N ASP A 408 27.64 -2.47 -28.54
CA ASP A 408 28.57 -3.61 -28.40
C ASP A 408 28.18 -4.53 -27.24
N PHE A 409 27.66 -3.96 -26.15
CA PHE A 409 27.22 -4.70 -24.98
C PHE A 409 25.84 -5.33 -25.17
N ARG A 410 24.98 -4.79 -26.05
CA ARG A 410 23.68 -5.43 -26.36
C ARG A 410 23.87 -6.82 -26.95
N VAL A 411 24.87 -6.97 -27.81
CA VAL A 411 25.22 -8.26 -28.43
C VAL A 411 25.76 -9.21 -27.36
N LYS A 412 26.67 -8.74 -26.50
CA LYS A 412 27.22 -9.51 -25.37
C LYS A 412 26.12 -10.11 -24.48
N TYR A 413 25.11 -9.32 -24.13
CA TYR A 413 24.00 -9.75 -23.28
C TYR A 413 22.84 -10.41 -24.03
N LYS A 414 23.00 -10.74 -25.32
CA LYS A 414 21.95 -11.35 -26.18
C LYS A 414 20.60 -10.59 -26.18
N LYS A 415 20.63 -9.31 -25.84
CA LYS A 415 19.45 -8.42 -25.79
C LYS A 415 18.88 -8.09 -27.17
N THR A 416 19.58 -8.48 -28.23
CA THR A 416 19.19 -8.30 -29.63
C THR A 416 18.07 -9.22 -30.11
N GLN A 417 17.61 -10.20 -29.30
CA GLN A 417 16.56 -11.15 -29.71
C GLN A 417 15.11 -10.69 -29.46
N GLY A 418 14.87 -9.44 -29.04
CA GLY A 418 13.51 -8.90 -28.90
C GLY A 418 13.51 -7.39 -29.08
N ARG A 419 13.12 -6.91 -30.27
CA ARG A 419 12.70 -5.52 -30.48
C ARG A 419 11.41 -5.30 -29.69
N VAL A 420 11.53 -4.93 -28.42
CA VAL A 420 10.49 -4.15 -27.75
C VAL A 420 11.00 -2.71 -27.79
N ASP A 421 10.95 -2.13 -28.99
CA ASP A 421 11.05 -0.69 -29.13
C ASP A 421 9.81 -0.12 -28.42
N ASP A 422 10.00 0.94 -27.62
CA ASP A 422 8.89 1.72 -27.06
C ASP A 422 7.93 2.05 -28.23
N PRO A 423 6.62 1.74 -28.14
CA PRO A 423 5.71 1.90 -29.28
C PRO A 423 5.69 3.32 -29.85
N VAL A 424 6.01 4.34 -29.04
CA VAL A 424 6.12 5.74 -29.48
C VAL A 424 7.45 6.00 -30.20
N VAL A 425 8.53 5.34 -29.80
CA VAL A 425 9.83 5.43 -30.49
C VAL A 425 9.74 4.72 -31.84
N GLU A 426 9.06 3.57 -31.92
CA GLU A 426 8.84 2.88 -33.18
C GLU A 426 7.96 3.70 -34.15
N GLN A 427 6.89 4.33 -33.64
CA GLN A 427 6.04 5.22 -34.43
C GLN A 427 6.80 6.43 -34.97
N ARG A 428 7.67 7.06 -34.14
CA ARG A 428 8.56 8.15 -34.59
C ARG A 428 9.57 7.68 -35.62
N ARG A 429 10.12 6.48 -35.46
CA ARG A 429 11.08 5.92 -36.42
C ARG A 429 10.41 5.62 -37.76
N ARG A 430 9.18 5.11 -37.75
CA ARG A 430 8.37 4.91 -38.97
C ARG A 430 8.05 6.23 -39.66
N SER A 431 7.66 7.27 -38.91
CA SER A 431 7.40 8.59 -39.50
C SER A 431 8.67 9.22 -40.08
N SER A 432 9.82 9.10 -39.41
CA SER A 432 11.10 9.59 -39.93
C SER A 432 11.56 8.81 -41.16
N ILE A 433 11.36 7.49 -41.21
CA ILE A 433 11.70 6.68 -42.38
C ILE A 433 10.77 7.00 -43.56
N GLN A 434 9.46 7.21 -43.33
CA GLN A 434 8.54 7.67 -44.36
C GLN A 434 8.92 9.07 -44.89
N GLN A 435 9.32 9.98 -44.01
CA GLN A 435 9.83 11.29 -44.42
C GLN A 435 11.08 11.17 -45.29
N ILE A 436 12.04 10.32 -44.90
CA ILE A 436 13.27 10.09 -45.67
C ILE A 436 12.95 9.43 -47.02
N LYS A 437 12.06 8.44 -47.07
CA LYS A 437 11.60 7.81 -48.32
C LYS A 437 10.93 8.82 -49.25
N SER A 438 10.11 9.72 -48.70
CA SER A 438 9.46 10.79 -49.48
C SER A 438 10.46 11.81 -50.05
N LEU A 439 11.52 12.13 -49.29
CA LEU A 439 12.60 13.02 -49.76
C LEU A 439 13.50 12.36 -50.81
N LEU A 440 13.61 11.02 -50.78
CA LEU A 440 14.41 10.25 -51.74
C LEU A 440 13.60 9.80 -52.97
N GLY A 441 12.32 10.17 -53.08
CA GLY A 441 11.47 9.84 -54.23
C GLY A 441 11.20 8.35 -54.42
N VAL A 442 11.32 7.54 -53.36
CA VAL A 442 11.06 6.10 -53.42
C VAL A 442 9.59 5.85 -53.10
N GLU A 443 8.75 5.78 -54.14
CA GLU A 443 7.36 5.29 -54.01
C GLU A 443 7.37 3.78 -53.73
N GLU A 444 6.56 3.35 -52.75
CA GLU A 444 6.34 1.93 -52.47
C GLU A 444 5.48 1.33 -53.60
N GLU A 445 6.11 0.52 -54.46
CA GLU A 445 5.37 -0.42 -55.32
C GLU A 445 4.51 -1.32 -54.43
N ARG A 446 3.20 -1.30 -54.69
CA ARG A 446 2.16 -1.99 -53.92
C ARG A 446 2.22 -3.50 -54.03
#